data_AF-A0A0W8EB37-F1
#
_entry.id   AF-A0A0W8EB37-F1
#
_cell.length_a   1.000
_cell.length_b   1.000
_cell.length_c   1.000
_cell.angle_alpha   90.00
_cell.angle_beta   90.00
_cell.angle_gamma   90.00
#
_symmetry.space_group_name_H-M   'P 1'
#
loop_
_entity.id
_entity.type
_entity.pdbx_description
1 polymer ?
#
loop_
_entity_poly.entity_id
_entity_poly.type
_entity_poly.pdbx_seq_one_letter_code
_entity_poly.pdbx_strand_id
1 'polypeptide(L)'
;MANTTTVPMLPAGLQWFESVFWVIVLVIILIILYFILKEIRLMRNTRRLAEIDLEKEKLNLMKLEMAQRGTPFFRVTPEQMAEIRALDEENVTLAADIFAKHSAVDKRIERLENKVKITKLDRMVDKIKDEEKRIG
;
A
#
# COMPACT_ATOMS: atom_id res chain seq x y z
N MET A 1 20.74 -6.73 77.75
CA MET A 1 21.51 -7.08 76.53
C MET A 1 20.90 -6.29 75.38
N ALA A 2 21.58 -5.26 74.88
CA ALA A 2 21.16 -4.53 73.69
C ALA A 2 22.22 -4.79 72.62
N ASN A 3 21.84 -5.51 71.57
CA ASN A 3 22.75 -5.80 70.46
C ASN A 3 22.67 -4.64 69.49
N THR A 4 23.65 -3.75 69.54
CA THR A 4 23.80 -2.64 68.59
C THR A 4 24.37 -3.17 67.28
N THR A 5 23.50 -3.36 66.30
CA THR A 5 23.90 -3.59 64.90
C THR A 5 24.48 -2.31 64.35
N THR A 6 25.81 -2.21 64.40
CA THR A 6 26.58 -1.17 63.71
C THR A 6 26.46 -1.39 62.20
N VAL A 7 25.71 -0.53 61.52
CA VAL A 7 25.70 -0.47 60.06
C VAL A 7 27.08 0.07 59.64
N PRO A 8 27.83 -0.64 58.77
CA PRO A 8 29.15 -0.18 58.35
C PRO A 8 29.01 1.13 57.56
N MET A 9 29.41 2.24 58.16
CA MET A 9 29.54 3.52 57.46
C MET A 9 30.75 3.42 56.52
N LEU A 10 30.48 3.33 55.22
CA LEU A 10 31.50 3.52 54.18
C LEU A 10 32.14 4.91 54.35
N PRO A 11 33.47 5.03 54.19
CA PRO A 11 34.18 6.30 54.36
C PRO A 11 33.61 7.38 53.42
N ALA A 12 33.40 8.60 53.93
CA ALA A 12 32.82 9.73 53.18
C ALA A 12 33.55 10.04 51.86
N GLY A 13 34.83 9.66 51.77
CA GLY A 13 35.64 9.72 50.55
C GLY A 13 35.25 8.73 49.44
N LEU A 14 34.31 7.80 49.65
CA LEU A 14 33.73 6.96 48.58
C LEU A 14 32.29 7.34 48.22
N GLN A 15 31.60 8.13 49.04
CA GLN A 15 30.20 8.51 48.78
C GLN A 15 30.07 9.43 47.56
N TRP A 16 31.07 10.29 47.33
CA TRP A 16 31.11 11.12 46.11
C TRP A 16 31.32 10.26 44.86
N PHE A 17 32.03 9.12 44.98
CA PHE A 17 32.24 8.20 43.87
C PHE A 17 30.94 7.51 43.45
N GLU A 18 30.09 7.11 44.41
CA GLU A 18 28.75 6.57 44.13
C GLU A 18 27.88 7.56 43.36
N SER A 19 27.83 8.82 43.82
CA SER A 19 27.03 9.85 43.14
C SER A 19 27.56 10.18 41.74
N VAL A 20 28.88 10.28 41.59
CA VAL A 20 29.53 10.50 40.28
C VAL A 20 29.33 9.30 39.36
N PHE A 21 29.36 8.07 39.88
CA PHE A 21 29.11 6.85 39.12
C PHE A 21 27.69 6.85 38.52
N TRP A 22 26.66 7.16 39.31
CA TRP A 22 25.28 7.26 38.83
C TRP A 22 25.10 8.36 37.77
N VAL A 23 25.79 9.49 37.93
CA VAL A 23 25.78 10.58 36.93
C VAL A 23 26.42 10.13 35.62
N ILE A 24 27.56 9.43 35.67
CA ILE A 24 28.24 8.90 34.49
C ILE A 24 27.35 7.86 33.77
N VAL A 25 26.72 6.96 34.52
CA VAL A 25 25.79 5.97 33.96
C VAL A 25 24.61 6.66 33.26
N LEU A 26 24.03 7.70 33.87
CA LEU A 26 22.94 8.47 33.28
C LEU A 26 23.38 9.13 31.97
N VAL A 27 24.57 9.73 31.93
CA VAL A 27 25.13 10.33 30.71
C VAL A 27 25.34 9.28 29.62
N ILE A 28 25.84 8.08 29.96
CA ILE A 28 26.01 6.97 29.01
C ILE A 28 24.64 6.54 28.43
N ILE A 29 23.62 6.41 29.26
CA ILE A 29 22.25 6.08 28.81
C ILE A 29 21.73 7.17 27.86
N LEU A 30 21.96 8.43 28.18
CA LEU A 30 21.58 9.57 27.34
C LEU A 30 22.30 9.55 25.99
N ILE A 31 23.60 9.19 25.97
CA ILE A 31 24.38 9.02 24.74
C ILE A 31 23.80 7.88 23.90
N ILE A 32 23.47 6.74 24.51
CA ILE A 32 22.85 5.59 23.82
C ILE A 32 21.49 6.01 23.22
N LEU A 33 20.65 6.68 24.01
CA LEU A 33 19.33 7.16 23.55
C LEU A 33 19.47 8.16 22.40
N TYR A 34 20.42 9.09 22.50
CA TYR A 34 20.76 10.02 21.43
C TYR A 34 21.22 9.28 20.16
N PHE A 35 22.05 8.25 20.31
CA PHE A 35 22.49 7.41 19.20
C PHE A 35 21.33 6.70 18.51
N ILE A 36 20.38 6.14 19.26
CA ILE A 36 19.19 5.48 18.69
C ILE A 36 18.37 6.49 17.86
N LEU A 37 18.10 7.68 18.39
CA LEU A 37 17.36 8.72 17.67
C LEU A 37 18.12 9.23 16.44
N LYS A 38 19.44 9.38 16.54
CA LYS A 38 20.32 9.76 15.43
C LYS A 38 20.32 8.66 14.35
N GLU A 39 20.40 7.40 14.73
CA GLU A 39 20.43 6.25 13.84
C GLU A 39 19.09 6.06 13.12
N ILE A 40 17.97 6.24 13.82
CA ILE A 40 16.62 6.21 13.20
C ILE A 40 16.45 7.38 12.22
N ARG A 41 16.90 8.59 12.59
CA ARG A 41 16.88 9.77 11.69
C ARG A 41 17.77 9.52 10.46
N LEU A 42 18.94 8.91 10.65
CA LEU A 42 19.86 8.55 9.57
C LEU A 42 19.21 7.50 8.67
N MET A 43 18.69 6.39 9.22
CA MET A 43 17.99 5.35 8.48
C MET A 43 16.78 5.86 7.69
N ARG A 44 16.06 6.89 8.15
CA ARG A 44 14.94 7.46 7.39
C ARG A 44 15.40 8.20 6.14
N ASN A 45 16.59 8.80 6.16
CA ASN A 45 17.22 9.42 4.99
C ASN A 45 17.97 8.37 4.14
N THR A 46 18.64 7.41 4.80
CA THR A 46 19.34 6.29 4.18
C THR A 46 18.39 5.28 3.58
N ARG A 47 17.12 5.15 3.96
CA ARG A 47 16.16 4.30 3.22
C ARG A 47 15.90 4.85 1.83
N ARG A 48 15.70 6.17 1.71
CA ARG A 48 15.65 6.81 0.39
C ARG A 48 16.99 6.71 -0.33
N LEU A 49 18.11 6.91 0.38
CA LEU A 49 19.43 6.80 -0.25
C LEU A 49 19.82 5.37 -0.62
N ALA A 50 19.37 4.35 0.11
CA ALA A 50 19.65 2.94 -0.12
C ALA A 50 18.71 2.34 -1.16
N GLU A 51 17.47 2.83 -1.26
CA GLU A 51 16.62 2.56 -2.43
C GLU A 51 17.22 3.23 -3.67
N ILE A 52 17.65 4.50 -3.56
CA ILE A 52 18.31 5.21 -4.65
C ILE A 52 19.68 4.62 -4.99
N ASP A 53 20.47 4.16 -4.01
CA ASP A 53 21.75 3.49 -4.26
C ASP A 53 21.54 2.07 -4.74
N LEU A 54 20.54 1.32 -4.27
CA LEU A 54 20.17 0.04 -4.89
C LEU A 54 19.72 0.23 -6.34
N GLU A 55 18.99 1.30 -6.64
CA GLU A 55 18.60 1.64 -8.01
C GLU A 55 19.79 2.12 -8.83
N LYS A 56 20.68 2.96 -8.29
CA LYS A 56 21.89 3.42 -8.97
C LYS A 56 22.91 2.30 -9.14
N GLU A 57 23.06 1.39 -8.19
CA GLU A 57 23.95 0.25 -8.21
C GLU A 57 23.40 -0.81 -9.17
N LYS A 58 22.08 -1.03 -9.22
CA LYS A 58 21.43 -1.80 -10.31
C LYS A 58 21.61 -1.14 -11.67
N LEU A 59 21.48 0.18 -11.76
CA LEU A 59 21.68 0.93 -13.00
C LEU A 59 23.15 0.91 -13.44
N ASN A 60 24.08 0.94 -12.49
CA ASN A 60 25.52 0.91 -12.76
C ASN A 60 25.97 -0.51 -13.11
N LEU A 61 25.46 -1.54 -12.42
CA LEU A 61 25.62 -2.94 -12.82
C LEU A 61 25.00 -3.20 -14.20
N MET A 62 23.82 -2.65 -14.50
CA MET A 62 23.23 -2.69 -15.84
C MET A 62 24.09 -1.97 -16.86
N LYS A 63 24.67 -0.79 -16.55
CA LYS A 63 25.56 -0.07 -17.45
C LYS A 63 26.90 -0.77 -17.65
N LEU A 64 27.43 -1.43 -16.63
CA LEU A 64 28.64 -2.24 -16.71
C LEU A 64 28.39 -3.51 -17.51
N GLU A 65 27.21 -4.13 -17.33
CA GLU A 65 26.74 -5.26 -18.13
C GLU A 65 26.43 -4.83 -19.58
N MET A 66 25.92 -3.62 -19.82
CA MET A 66 25.78 -3.00 -21.16
C MET A 66 27.13 -2.73 -21.82
N ALA A 67 28.16 -2.36 -21.05
CA ALA A 67 29.50 -2.09 -21.57
C ALA A 67 30.27 -3.38 -21.89
N GLN A 68 30.02 -4.47 -21.15
CA GLN A 68 30.65 -5.78 -21.40
C GLN A 68 29.87 -6.65 -22.39
N ARG A 69 28.54 -6.53 -22.46
CA ARG A 69 27.70 -7.25 -23.42
C ARG A 69 27.09 -6.26 -24.38
N GLY A 70 27.71 -6.10 -25.54
CA GLY A 70 27.24 -5.29 -26.65
C GLY A 70 25.96 -5.81 -27.33
N THR A 71 24.95 -6.28 -26.59
CA THR A 71 23.63 -6.64 -27.12
C THR A 71 22.51 -6.39 -26.10
N PRO A 72 21.31 -5.99 -26.56
CA PRO A 72 20.30 -5.36 -25.73
C PRO A 72 19.56 -6.36 -24.86
N PHE A 73 19.14 -5.90 -23.69
CA PHE A 73 18.21 -6.56 -22.76
C PHE A 73 16.79 -6.73 -23.36
N PHE A 74 16.67 -7.47 -24.46
CA PHE A 74 15.41 -8.02 -24.91
C PHE A 74 15.29 -9.44 -24.34
N ARG A 75 14.71 -9.56 -23.15
CA ARG A 75 14.07 -10.83 -22.73
C ARG A 75 12.75 -11.09 -23.49
N VAL A 76 12.42 -10.24 -24.46
CA VAL A 76 11.30 -10.36 -25.39
C VAL A 76 11.90 -10.18 -26.77
N THR A 77 11.95 -11.22 -27.62
CA THR A 77 12.49 -11.05 -28.98
C THR A 77 11.72 -9.94 -29.71
N PRO A 78 12.31 -9.22 -30.69
CA PRO A 78 11.58 -8.22 -31.47
C PRO A 78 10.30 -8.78 -32.11
N GLU A 79 10.26 -10.09 -32.35
CA GLU A 79 9.09 -10.86 -32.77
C GLU A 79 7.99 -10.92 -31.68
N GLN A 80 8.36 -11.25 -30.42
CA GLN A 80 7.43 -11.24 -29.29
C GLN A 80 6.91 -9.83 -28.96
N MET A 81 7.70 -8.78 -29.20
CA MET A 81 7.23 -7.38 -29.07
C MET A 81 6.20 -7.02 -30.14
N ALA A 82 6.32 -7.57 -31.35
CA ALA A 82 5.33 -7.38 -32.41
C ALA A 82 4.04 -8.15 -32.11
N GLU A 83 4.15 -9.38 -31.58
CA GLU A 83 3.01 -10.19 -31.14
C GLU A 83 2.24 -9.53 -29.99
N ILE A 84 2.94 -8.98 -28.99
CA ILE A 84 2.31 -8.24 -27.89
C ILE A 84 1.55 -7.01 -28.40
N ARG A 85 2.10 -6.28 -29.38
CA ARG A 85 1.41 -5.13 -30.00
C ARG A 85 0.15 -5.55 -30.77
N ALA A 86 0.22 -6.66 -31.50
CA ALA A 86 -0.93 -7.20 -32.21
C ALA A 86 -2.05 -7.65 -31.25
N LEU A 87 -1.68 -8.30 -30.14
CA LEU A 87 -2.61 -8.70 -29.10
C LEU A 87 -3.23 -7.50 -28.37
N ASP A 88 -2.46 -6.42 -28.16
CA ASP A 88 -2.98 -5.20 -27.54
C ASP A 88 -3.98 -4.48 -28.46
N GLU A 89 -3.69 -4.42 -29.76
CA GLU A 89 -4.62 -3.89 -30.77
C GLU A 89 -5.91 -4.72 -30.84
N GLU A 90 -5.80 -6.06 -30.86
CA GLU A 90 -6.95 -6.96 -30.81
C GLU A 90 -7.78 -6.73 -29.54
N ASN A 91 -7.14 -6.62 -28.38
CA ASN A 91 -7.82 -6.36 -27.11
C ASN A 91 -8.56 -5.02 -27.10
N VAL A 92 -7.99 -3.96 -27.69
CA VAL A 92 -8.68 -2.66 -27.81
C VAL A 92 -9.93 -2.78 -28.67
N THR A 93 -9.86 -3.49 -29.80
CA THR A 93 -11.02 -3.72 -30.67
C THR A 93 -12.09 -4.57 -29.98
N LEU A 94 -11.68 -5.61 -29.26
CA LEU A 94 -12.57 -6.50 -28.53
C LEU A 94 -13.26 -5.77 -27.37
N ALA A 95 -12.53 -4.92 -26.65
CA ALA A 95 -13.08 -4.09 -25.60
C ALA A 95 -14.15 -3.12 -26.13
N ALA A 96 -13.91 -2.53 -27.31
CA ALA A 96 -14.88 -1.66 -27.97
C ALA A 96 -16.15 -2.42 -28.40
N ASP A 97 -16.03 -3.63 -28.97
CA ASP A 97 -17.17 -4.47 -29.33
C ASP A 97 -17.96 -4.94 -28.10
N ILE A 98 -17.26 -5.37 -27.04
CA ILE A 98 -17.87 -5.74 -25.75
C ILE A 98 -18.67 -4.57 -25.19
N PHE A 99 -18.11 -3.36 -25.19
CA PHE A 99 -18.82 -2.17 -24.72
C PHE A 99 -20.07 -1.87 -25.55
N ALA A 100 -19.98 -1.96 -26.89
CA ALA A 100 -21.12 -1.75 -27.77
C ALA A 100 -22.24 -2.77 -27.51
N LYS A 101 -21.88 -4.05 -27.33
CA LYS A 101 -22.82 -5.13 -26.97
C LYS A 101 -23.47 -4.89 -25.62
N HIS A 102 -22.70 -4.54 -24.59
CA HIS A 102 -23.24 -4.21 -23.27
C HIS A 102 -24.23 -3.03 -23.33
N SER A 103 -23.87 -1.94 -24.01
CA SER A 103 -24.78 -0.79 -24.17
C SER A 103 -26.08 -1.17 -24.88
N ALA A 104 -26.02 -2.05 -25.88
CA ALA A 104 -27.21 -2.53 -26.57
C ALA A 104 -28.10 -3.42 -25.68
N VAL A 105 -27.49 -4.23 -24.80
CA VAL A 105 -28.19 -5.07 -23.82
C VAL A 105 -28.86 -4.20 -22.75
N ASP A 106 -28.15 -3.22 -22.19
CA ASP A 106 -28.68 -2.32 -21.15
C ASP A 106 -29.92 -1.56 -21.65
N LYS A 107 -29.88 -1.03 -22.88
CA LYS A 107 -31.05 -0.39 -23.52
C LYS A 107 -32.22 -1.35 -23.72
N ARG A 108 -31.97 -2.65 -23.92
CA ARG A 108 -33.05 -3.65 -24.01
C ARG A 108 -33.66 -3.93 -22.64
N ILE A 109 -32.83 -4.05 -21.60
CA ILE A 109 -33.26 -4.24 -20.22
C ILE A 109 -34.12 -3.06 -19.79
N GLU A 110 -33.67 -1.83 -19.99
CA GLU A 110 -34.41 -0.61 -19.63
C GLU A 110 -35.81 -0.57 -20.29
N ARG A 111 -35.89 -0.93 -21.59
CA ARG A 111 -37.18 -1.01 -22.30
C ARG A 111 -38.09 -2.09 -21.74
N LEU A 112 -37.54 -3.24 -21.35
CA LEU A 112 -38.31 -4.31 -20.73
C LEU A 112 -38.81 -3.91 -19.35
N GLU A 113 -37.98 -3.27 -18.53
CA GLU A 113 -38.37 -2.74 -17.22
C GLU A 113 -39.51 -1.72 -17.34
N ASN A 114 -39.43 -0.80 -18.29
CA ASN A 114 -40.48 0.19 -18.53
C ASN A 114 -41.79 -0.48 -18.97
N LYS A 115 -41.74 -1.49 -19.84
CA LYS A 115 -42.94 -2.27 -20.22
C LYS A 115 -43.56 -2.99 -19.03
N VAL A 116 -42.74 -3.63 -18.19
CA VAL A 116 -43.22 -4.35 -17.00
C VAL A 116 -43.86 -3.38 -16.00
N LYS A 117 -43.27 -2.19 -15.79
CA LYS A 117 -43.84 -1.14 -14.93
C LYS A 117 -45.22 -0.70 -15.44
N ILE A 118 -45.37 -0.46 -16.75
CA ILE A 118 -46.65 -0.08 -17.35
C ILE A 118 -47.69 -1.19 -17.18
N THR A 119 -47.35 -2.44 -17.53
CA THR A 119 -48.29 -3.57 -17.36
C THR A 119 -48.71 -3.78 -15.92
N LYS A 120 -47.80 -3.57 -14.96
CA LYS A 120 -48.14 -3.64 -13.54
C LYS A 120 -49.10 -2.51 -13.13
N LEU A 121 -48.88 -1.30 -13.65
CA LEU A 121 -49.77 -0.16 -13.43
C LEU A 121 -51.17 -0.41 -14.00
N ASP A 122 -51.27 -0.90 -15.24
CA ASP A 122 -52.56 -1.24 -15.87
C ASP A 122 -53.34 -2.26 -15.03
N ARG A 123 -52.69 -3.32 -14.57
CA ARG A 123 -53.32 -4.32 -13.68
C ARG A 123 -53.79 -3.75 -12.35
N MET A 124 -53.12 -2.73 -11.83
CA MET A 124 -53.57 -2.06 -10.60
C MET A 124 -54.78 -1.17 -10.86
N VAL A 125 -54.80 -0.44 -11.99
CA VAL A 125 -55.93 0.39 -12.41
C VAL A 125 -57.18 -0.46 -12.66
N ASP A 126 -57.04 -1.59 -13.36
CA ASP A 126 -58.16 -2.51 -13.60
C ASP A 126 -58.75 -3.05 -12.29
N LYS A 127 -57.90 -3.43 -11.33
CA LYS A 127 -58.37 -3.85 -9.99
C LYS A 127 -59.15 -2.76 -9.27
N ILE A 128 -58.66 -1.52 -9.31
CA ILE A 128 -59.34 -0.38 -8.68
C ILE A 128 -60.71 -0.17 -9.35
N LYS A 129 -60.78 -0.23 -10.68
CA LYS A 129 -62.03 -0.07 -11.43
C LYS A 129 -63.05 -1.18 -11.13
N ASP A 130 -62.59 -2.41 -10.98
CA ASP A 130 -63.43 -3.54 -10.58
C ASP A 130 -63.92 -3.42 -9.13
N GLU A 131 -63.10 -2.87 -8.23
CA GLU A 131 -63.49 -2.55 -6.85
C GLU A 131 -64.51 -1.40 -6.81
N GLU A 132 -64.34 -0.33 -7.60
CA GLU A 132 -65.30 0.77 -7.71
C GLU A 132 -66.67 0.30 -8.21
N LYS A 133 -66.72 -0.58 -9.22
CA LYS A 133 -67.96 -1.21 -9.72
C LYS A 133 -68.66 -2.12 -8.72
N ARG A 134 -67.96 -2.60 -7.69
CA ARG A 134 -68.52 -3.43 -6.63
C ARG A 134 -69.09 -2.60 -5.48
N ILE A 135 -68.59 -1.37 -5.30
CA ILE A 135 -68.96 -0.47 -4.21
C ILE A 135 -70.08 0.50 -4.66
N GLY A 136 -70.11 0.90 -5.93
CA GLY A 136 -71.22 1.62 -6.55
C GLY A 136 -72.29 0.71 -7.13
#